data_AF-A0A3M0WFF2-F1
#
_entry.id   AF-A0A3M0WFF2-F1
#
_cell.length_a   1.000
_cell.length_b   1.000
_cell.length_c   1.000
_cell.angle_alpha   90.00
_cell.angle_beta   90.00
_cell.angle_gamma   90.00
#
_symmetry.space_group_name_H-M   'P 1'
#
loop_
_entity.id
_entity.type
_entity.pdbx_description
1 polymer ?
#
loop_
_entity_poly.entity_id
_entity_poly.type
_entity_poly.pdbx_seq_one_letter_code
_entity_poly.pdbx_strand_id
1 'polypeptide(L)'
;MRNSLLGAAKPAHGLEREHPFCLLCAKPITHPICPFCISEGFFTWMAKFPEEFRVCDKVRGFLSNHRRFSGGVRCISCHKKRASVCPKCFTNFLYQKVKEAGLGVRALLEFLFIFNFDFEHDTYSKELEHLGGF
;
A
#
# COMPACT_ATOMS: atom_id res chain seq x y z
N MET A 1 51.42 -35.96 -5.66
CA MET A 1 50.67 -34.78 -6.11
C MET A 1 49.28 -34.81 -5.49
N ARG A 2 49.02 -33.95 -4.50
CA ARG A 2 47.71 -33.82 -3.83
C ARG A 2 46.97 -32.65 -4.48
N ASN A 3 45.96 -32.93 -5.30
CA ASN A 3 45.01 -31.92 -5.75
C ASN A 3 43.71 -32.10 -4.97
N SER A 4 43.57 -31.36 -3.87
CA SER A 4 42.28 -31.05 -3.26
C SER A 4 41.75 -29.79 -3.93
N LEU A 5 40.75 -29.91 -4.79
CA LEU A 5 39.93 -28.78 -5.18
C LEU A 5 38.59 -28.92 -4.45
N LEU A 6 38.48 -28.19 -3.34
CA LEU A 6 37.23 -27.90 -2.69
C LEU A 6 36.28 -27.28 -3.72
N GLY A 7 35.22 -28.00 -4.07
CA GLY A 7 34.05 -27.39 -4.69
C GLY A 7 33.45 -26.42 -3.68
N ALA A 8 33.74 -25.13 -3.84
CA ALA A 8 33.14 -24.06 -3.07
C ALA A 8 31.61 -24.15 -3.25
N ALA A 9 30.92 -24.58 -2.19
CA ALA A 9 29.47 -24.49 -2.14
C ALA A 9 29.07 -23.03 -2.40
N LYS A 10 28.30 -22.80 -3.46
CA LYS A 10 27.66 -21.50 -3.70
C LYS A 10 26.90 -21.14 -2.43
N PRO A 11 27.09 -19.93 -1.85
CA PRO A 11 26.29 -19.52 -0.71
C PRO A 11 24.83 -19.60 -1.12
N ALA A 12 24.03 -20.33 -0.35
CA ALA A 12 22.59 -20.37 -0.51
C ALA A 12 22.11 -18.92 -0.49
N HIS A 13 21.69 -18.40 -1.65
CA HIS A 13 20.97 -17.14 -1.72
C HIS A 13 19.85 -17.26 -0.69
N GLY A 14 19.91 -16.42 0.34
CA GLY A 14 18.93 -16.40 1.40
C GLY A 14 17.54 -16.40 0.78
N LEU A 15 16.77 -17.45 1.05
CA LEU A 15 15.33 -17.42 0.89
C LEU A 15 14.81 -16.34 1.85
N GLU A 16 14.87 -15.09 1.44
CA GLU A 16 13.94 -14.08 1.95
C GLU A 16 12.56 -14.56 1.50
N ARG A 17 11.94 -15.39 2.36
CA ARG A 17 10.59 -15.91 2.16
C ARG A 17 9.69 -14.69 2.06
N GLU A 18 8.97 -14.60 0.95
CA GLU A 18 7.93 -13.58 0.81
C GLU A 18 6.95 -13.75 1.97
N HIS A 19 6.53 -12.64 2.55
CA HIS A 19 5.51 -12.58 3.58
C HIS A 19 4.17 -12.29 2.87
N PRO A 20 3.36 -13.32 2.55
CA PRO A 20 2.17 -13.14 1.73
C PRO A 20 1.02 -12.44 2.47
N PHE A 21 1.17 -12.20 3.77
CA PHE A 21 0.14 -11.60 4.62
C PHE A 21 0.38 -10.11 4.82
N CYS A 22 -0.72 -9.35 4.84
CA CYS A 22 -0.73 -7.93 5.16
C CYS A 22 -0.28 -7.70 6.62
N LEU A 23 0.66 -6.78 6.83
CA LEU A 23 1.14 -6.42 8.17
C LEU A 23 0.09 -5.76 9.06
N LEU A 24 -1.01 -5.24 8.50
CA LEU A 24 -2.04 -4.52 9.26
C LEU A 24 -3.23 -5.39 9.64
N CYS A 25 -3.68 -6.29 8.76
CA CYS A 25 -4.87 -7.10 8.99
C CYS A 25 -4.61 -8.61 9.04
N ALA A 26 -3.37 -9.05 8.86
CA ALA A 26 -2.96 -10.46 8.81
C ALA A 26 -3.68 -11.32 7.74
N LYS A 27 -4.47 -10.71 6.82
CA LYS A 27 -5.08 -11.40 5.68
C LYS A 27 -4.07 -11.55 4.52
N PRO A 28 -4.20 -12.59 3.67
CA PRO A 28 -3.39 -12.71 2.46
C PRO A 28 -3.52 -11.50 1.52
N ILE A 29 -2.41 -11.10 0.89
CA ILE A 29 -2.38 -10.05 -0.13
C ILE A 29 -2.66 -10.70 -1.49
N THR A 30 -3.92 -10.68 -1.94
CA THR A 30 -4.36 -11.30 -3.21
C THR A 30 -4.16 -10.41 -4.43
N HIS A 31 -4.16 -9.08 -4.25
CA HIS A 31 -3.97 -8.09 -5.30
C HIS A 31 -2.79 -7.18 -4.94
N PRO A 32 -1.53 -7.62 -5.12
CA PRO A 32 -0.40 -6.92 -4.54
C PRO A 32 -0.05 -5.66 -5.35
N ILE A 33 -0.68 -4.54 -5.00
CA ILE A 33 -0.20 -3.19 -5.34
C ILE A 33 0.38 -2.58 -4.08
N CYS A 34 1.66 -2.20 -4.12
CA CYS A 34 2.33 -1.69 -2.94
C CYS A 34 1.88 -0.25 -2.59
N PRO A 35 2.02 0.15 -1.31
CA PRO A 35 1.69 1.50 -0.85
C PRO A 35 2.33 2.62 -1.68
N PHE A 36 3.56 2.42 -2.17
CA PHE A 36 4.27 3.40 -2.99
C PHE A 36 3.57 3.68 -4.33
N CYS A 37 3.12 2.64 -5.04
CA CYS A 37 2.42 2.80 -6.33
C CYS A 37 1.04 3.44 -6.15
N ILE A 38 0.30 3.05 -5.12
CA ILE A 38 -0.99 3.70 -4.80
C ILE A 38 -0.76 5.18 -4.44
N SER A 39 0.32 5.47 -3.72
CA SER A 39 0.65 6.85 -3.32
C SER A 39 0.98 7.76 -4.51
N GLU A 40 1.50 7.26 -5.61
CA GLU A 40 1.76 8.06 -6.82
C GLU A 40 0.44 8.64 -7.37
N GLY A 41 -0.61 7.81 -7.49
CA GLY A 41 -1.94 8.26 -7.86
C GLY A 41 -2.56 9.19 -6.81
N PHE A 42 -2.39 8.86 -5.54
CA PHE A 42 -2.89 9.68 -4.44
C PHE A 42 -2.27 11.08 -4.40
N PHE A 43 -0.95 11.21 -4.56
CA PHE A 43 -0.27 12.50 -4.57
C PHE A 43 -0.67 13.34 -5.79
N THR A 44 -0.88 12.71 -6.94
CA THR A 44 -1.41 13.39 -8.13
C THR A 44 -2.82 13.92 -7.88
N TRP A 45 -3.69 13.14 -7.23
CA TRP A 45 -5.03 13.58 -6.86
C TRP A 45 -5.01 14.71 -5.80
N MET A 46 -4.14 14.61 -4.79
CA MET A 46 -3.96 15.64 -3.75
C MET A 46 -3.42 16.97 -4.29
N ALA A 47 -2.83 17.00 -5.48
CA ALA A 47 -2.41 18.26 -6.12
C ALA A 47 -3.58 19.22 -6.38
N LYS A 48 -4.83 18.73 -6.35
CA LYS A 48 -6.06 19.55 -6.41
C LYS A 48 -6.34 20.32 -5.12
N PHE A 49 -5.72 19.94 -4.00
CA PHE A 49 -5.94 20.47 -2.65
C PHE A 49 -4.61 20.92 -2.02
N PRO A 50 -3.95 21.96 -2.58
CA PRO A 50 -2.62 22.39 -2.14
C PRO A 50 -2.56 22.83 -0.66
N GLU A 51 -3.67 23.30 -0.10
CA GLU A 51 -3.82 23.70 1.30
C GLU A 51 -3.67 22.52 2.27
N GLU A 52 -3.99 21.30 1.84
CA GLU A 52 -3.93 20.08 2.67
C GLU A 52 -2.60 19.32 2.52
N PHE A 53 -1.49 20.02 2.29
CA PHE A 53 -0.15 19.43 2.13
C PHE A 53 0.26 18.50 3.28
N ARG A 54 -0.25 18.75 4.50
CA ARG A 54 0.00 17.93 5.70
C ARG A 54 -0.49 16.49 5.54
N VAL A 55 -1.51 16.26 4.73
CA VAL A 55 -1.98 14.90 4.38
C VAL A 55 -0.85 14.14 3.67
N CYS A 56 -0.21 14.77 2.69
CA CYS A 56 0.92 14.19 1.97
C CYS A 56 2.09 13.86 2.90
N ASP A 57 2.36 14.70 3.91
CA ASP A 57 3.42 14.43 4.89
C ASP A 57 3.13 13.22 5.77
N LYS A 58 1.88 13.07 6.24
CA LYS A 58 1.44 11.86 6.97
C LYS A 58 1.63 10.60 6.11
N VAL A 59 1.29 10.67 4.82
CA VAL A 59 1.47 9.55 3.88
C VAL A 59 2.94 9.24 3.65
N ARG A 60 3.80 10.25 3.46
CA ARG A 60 5.25 10.06 3.34
C ARG A 60 5.85 9.42 4.59
N GLY A 61 5.37 9.80 5.77
CA GLY A 61 5.75 9.18 7.05
C GLY A 61 5.35 7.71 7.13
N PHE A 62 4.18 7.34 6.63
CA PHE A 62 3.80 5.94 6.49
C PHE A 62 4.76 5.20 5.53
N LEU A 63 5.01 5.77 4.34
CA LEU A 63 5.89 5.14 3.35
C LEU A 63 7.32 4.96 3.83
N SER A 64 7.86 5.90 4.61
CA SER A 64 9.23 5.80 5.15
C SER A 64 9.36 4.64 6.13
N ASN A 65 8.36 4.43 7.00
CA ASN A 65 8.32 3.29 7.93
C ASN A 65 8.24 1.95 7.20
N HIS A 66 7.58 1.91 6.05
CA HIS A 66 7.45 0.69 5.22
C HIS A 66 8.57 0.50 4.19
N ARG A 67 9.45 1.49 3.98
CA ARG A 67 10.52 1.45 2.97
C ARG A 67 11.56 0.36 3.23
N ARG A 68 11.83 0.06 4.50
CA ARG A 68 12.86 -0.91 4.93
C ARG A 68 12.35 -2.35 5.00
N PHE A 69 11.06 -2.59 4.75
CA PHE A 69 10.52 -3.94 4.79
C PHE A 69 10.90 -4.70 3.52
N SER A 70 11.81 -5.67 3.64
CA SER A 70 12.27 -6.53 2.52
C SER A 70 11.40 -7.77 2.29
N GLY A 71 10.50 -8.11 3.22
CA GLY A 71 9.67 -9.31 3.15
C GLY A 71 8.40 -9.19 2.32
N GLY A 72 8.18 -8.10 1.58
CA GLY A 72 6.90 -7.86 0.89
C GLY A 72 6.66 -8.79 -0.29
N VAL A 73 5.39 -8.99 -0.65
CA VAL A 73 5.02 -9.63 -1.91
C VAL A 73 5.46 -8.75 -3.09
N ARG A 74 5.74 -9.36 -4.23
CA ARG A 74 6.02 -8.64 -5.47
C ARG A 74 4.81 -7.82 -5.90
N CYS A 75 5.00 -6.50 -6.01
CA CYS A 75 3.98 -5.60 -6.51
C CYS A 75 3.74 -5.83 -8.02
N ILE A 76 2.49 -5.94 -8.47
CA ILE A 76 2.16 -6.11 -9.90
C ILE A 76 2.47 -4.88 -10.75
N SER A 77 2.46 -3.68 -10.16
CA SER A 77 2.67 -2.41 -10.88
C SER A 77 4.14 -2.06 -11.09
N CYS A 78 4.99 -2.22 -10.06
CA CYS A 78 6.40 -1.84 -10.13
C CYS A 78 7.37 -3.02 -10.04
N HIS A 79 6.87 -4.24 -9.93
CA HIS A 79 7.62 -5.49 -9.82
C HIS A 79 8.62 -5.58 -8.64
N LYS A 80 8.60 -4.65 -7.68
CA LYS A 80 9.43 -4.67 -6.45
C LYS A 80 8.75 -5.45 -5.32
N LYS A 81 9.53 -6.16 -4.50
CA LYS A 81 9.09 -6.88 -3.28
C LYS A 81 8.79 -5.92 -2.11
N ARG A 82 7.74 -5.11 -2.27
CA ARG A 82 7.40 -4.03 -1.34
C ARG A 82 5.91 -3.92 -1.03
N ALA A 83 5.11 -4.91 -1.43
CA ALA A 83 3.71 -5.01 -1.02
C ALA A 83 3.66 -5.70 0.36
N SER A 84 3.84 -4.91 1.42
CA SER A 84 3.78 -5.35 2.82
C SER A 84 2.42 -5.11 3.47
N VAL A 85 1.59 -4.28 2.84
CA VAL A 85 0.24 -3.94 3.26
C VAL A 85 -0.67 -4.14 2.06
N CYS A 86 -1.84 -4.76 2.26
CA CYS A 86 -2.79 -4.94 1.17
C CYS A 86 -3.37 -3.58 0.73
N PRO A 87 -3.81 -3.46 -0.54
CA PRO A 87 -4.39 -2.21 -1.04
C PRO A 87 -5.50 -1.67 -0.15
N LYS A 88 -6.46 -2.52 0.27
CA LYS A 88 -7.57 -2.15 1.16
C LYS A 88 -7.14 -1.44 2.43
N CYS A 89 -6.18 -2.01 3.17
CA CYS A 89 -5.71 -1.39 4.41
C CYS A 89 -4.98 -0.07 4.16
N PHE A 90 -4.23 0.02 3.06
CA PHE A 90 -3.54 1.25 2.72
C PHE A 90 -4.50 2.36 2.25
N THR A 91 -5.47 2.04 1.40
CA THR A 91 -6.49 3.01 0.96
C THR A 91 -7.42 3.42 2.09
N ASN A 92 -7.70 2.54 3.06
CA ASN A 92 -8.41 2.94 4.27
C ASN A 92 -7.60 3.95 5.09
N PHE A 93 -6.28 3.74 5.24
CA PHE A 93 -5.41 4.74 5.85
C PHE A 93 -5.47 6.08 5.12
N LEU A 94 -5.39 6.08 3.78
CA LEU A 94 -5.51 7.31 2.98
C LEU A 94 -6.87 7.99 3.17
N TYR A 95 -7.97 7.22 3.13
CA TYR A 95 -9.32 7.71 3.34
C TYR A 95 -9.47 8.43 4.68
N GLN A 96 -8.97 7.82 5.76
CA GLN A 96 -8.99 8.46 7.08
C GLN A 96 -8.21 9.78 7.09
N LYS A 97 -7.10 9.89 6.33
CA LYS A 97 -6.33 11.15 6.26
C LYS A 97 -7.04 12.24 5.46
N VAL A 98 -7.74 11.88 4.40
CA VAL A 98 -8.61 12.79 3.65
C VAL A 98 -9.77 13.27 4.51
N LYS A 99 -10.40 12.35 5.26
CA LYS A 99 -11.52 12.64 6.17
C LYS A 99 -11.09 13.56 7.33
N GLU A 100 -9.96 13.26 7.97
CA GLU A 100 -9.36 14.09 9.02
C GLU A 100 -9.02 15.51 8.54
N ALA A 101 -8.69 15.68 7.25
CA ALA A 101 -8.39 16.98 6.65
C ALA A 101 -9.63 17.82 6.34
N GLY A 102 -10.84 17.24 6.44
CA GLY A 102 -12.07 18.02 6.25
C GLY A 102 -12.32 18.47 4.81
N LEU A 103 -11.78 17.77 3.80
CA LEU A 103 -11.90 18.09 2.36
C LEU A 103 -13.35 18.06 1.80
N GLY A 104 -14.33 17.75 2.64
CA GLY A 104 -15.75 17.75 2.31
C GLY A 104 -16.22 16.49 1.58
N VAL A 105 -17.54 16.34 1.50
CA VAL A 105 -18.20 15.14 0.97
C VAL A 105 -17.84 14.88 -0.49
N ARG A 106 -17.72 15.92 -1.32
CA ARG A 106 -17.38 15.78 -2.74
C ARG A 106 -16.01 15.16 -2.95
N ALA A 107 -14.99 15.58 -2.19
CA ALA A 107 -13.66 15.01 -2.26
C ALA A 107 -13.63 13.57 -1.72
N LEU A 108 -14.40 13.28 -0.67
CA LEU A 108 -14.54 11.92 -0.14
C LEU A 108 -15.18 10.97 -1.18
N LEU A 109 -16.25 11.40 -1.86
CA LEU A 109 -16.87 10.61 -2.93
C LEU A 109 -15.91 10.40 -4.11
N GLU A 110 -15.19 11.43 -4.53
CA GLU A 110 -14.18 11.29 -5.60
C GLU A 110 -13.06 10.33 -5.19
N PHE A 111 -12.56 10.44 -3.95
CA PHE A 111 -11.57 9.51 -3.42
C PHE A 111 -12.08 8.07 -3.49
N LEU A 112 -13.30 7.84 -3.00
CA LEU A 112 -13.89 6.51 -2.96
C LEU A 112 -14.13 5.95 -4.37
N PHE A 113 -14.40 6.78 -5.37
CA PHE A 113 -14.50 6.34 -6.76
C PHE A 113 -13.14 5.91 -7.35
N ILE A 114 -12.07 6.67 -7.06
CA ILE A 114 -10.74 6.45 -7.66
C ILE A 114 -9.95 5.35 -6.94
N PHE A 115 -10.07 5.26 -5.62
CA PHE A 115 -9.23 4.42 -4.76
C PHE A 115 -10.00 3.28 -4.08
N ASN A 116 -11.06 2.75 -4.72
CA ASN A 116 -11.84 1.66 -4.16
C ASN A 116 -11.14 0.28 -4.28
N PHE A 117 -10.48 -0.15 -3.21
CA PHE A 117 -10.00 -1.52 -3.03
C PHE A 117 -10.76 -2.31 -1.95
N ASP A 118 -11.92 -1.81 -1.51
CA ASP A 118 -12.75 -2.46 -0.49
C ASP A 118 -13.89 -3.24 -1.15
N PHE A 119 -13.50 -4.28 -1.89
CA PHE A 119 -14.39 -5.18 -2.63
C PHE A 119 -15.30 -6.02 -1.72
N GLU A 120 -14.94 -6.18 -0.44
CA GLU A 120 -15.72 -6.92 0.56
C GLU A 120 -16.72 -6.01 1.30
N HIS A 121 -16.71 -4.70 1.02
CA HIS A 121 -17.55 -3.69 1.67
C HIS A 121 -17.46 -3.68 3.21
N ASP A 122 -16.27 -3.92 3.78
CA ASP A 122 -16.07 -4.04 5.23
C ASP A 122 -15.41 -2.81 5.90
N THR A 123 -14.99 -1.81 5.12
CA THR A 123 -14.36 -0.57 5.59
C THR A 123 -15.08 0.68 5.06
N TYR A 124 -14.40 1.51 4.26
CA TYR A 124 -14.89 2.81 3.81
C TYR A 124 -15.99 2.72 2.75
N SER A 125 -16.22 1.56 2.14
CA SER A 125 -17.34 1.36 1.19
C SER A 125 -18.71 1.56 1.87
N LYS A 126 -18.82 1.27 3.17
CA LYS A 126 -20.06 1.54 3.93
C LYS A 126 -20.40 3.03 4.01
N GLU A 127 -19.37 3.88 4.06
CA GLU A 127 -19.58 5.33 4.01
C GLU A 127 -19.98 5.78 2.60
N LEU A 128 -19.49 5.12 1.53
CA LEU A 128 -19.95 5.38 0.16
C LEU A 128 -21.46 5.15 0.01
N GLU A 129 -21.96 4.02 0.53
CA GLU A 129 -23.38 3.65 0.51
C GLU A 129 -24.24 4.68 1.28
N HIS A 130 -23.75 5.19 2.42
CA HIS A 130 -24.46 6.20 3.20
C HIS A 130 -24.45 7.59 2.55
N LEU A 131 -23.40 7.92 1.79
CA LEU A 131 -23.24 9.20 1.11
C LEU A 131 -23.93 9.23 -0.28
N GLY A 132 -24.68 8.18 -0.63
CA GLY A 132 -25.47 8.11 -1.86
C GLY A 132 -24.70 7.65 -3.10
N GLY A 133 -23.55 6.99 -2.92
CA GLY A 133 -22.87 6.28 -4.00
C GLY A 133 -23.50 4.90 -4.22
N PHE A 134 -23.86 4.60 -5.47
CA PHE A 134 -24.50 3.35 -5.89
C PHE A 134 -23.55 2.15 -5.86
#